data_AF-A0A382W127-F1
#
_entry.id   AF-A0A382W127-F1
#
_cell.length_a   1.000
_cell.length_b   1.000
_cell.length_c   1.000
_cell.angle_alpha   90.00
_cell.angle_beta   90.00
_cell.angle_gamma   90.00
#
_symmetry.space_group_name_H-M   'P 1'
#
loop_
_entity.id
_entity.type
_entity.pdbx_description
1 polymer ?
#
loop_
_entity_poly.entity_id
_entity_poly.type
_entity_poly.pdbx_seq_one_letter_code
_entity_poly.pdbx_strand_id
1 'polypeptide(L)'
;MMVHGNCVSIGCYAMTDAGIEEIYSLCDAALMNGQRFFRVHAFPFRMTEANMKRHGASKRINEWKNLKGGYDWFEKAKRPPNVTVSGKQYLFSKTD
;
A
#
# COMPACT_ATOMS: atom_id res chain seq x y z
N MET A 1 -4.16 -2.17 -11.59
CA MET A 1 -4.03 -0.90 -10.86
C MET A 1 -3.19 0.01 -11.73
N MET A 2 -3.73 1.16 -12.13
CA MET A 2 -2.99 2.15 -12.93
C MET A 2 -2.70 3.34 -12.01
N VAL A 3 -1.45 3.78 -11.98
CA VAL A 3 -1.00 5.00 -11.29
C VAL A 3 -0.54 5.94 -12.41
N HIS A 4 -1.15 7.11 -12.53
CA HIS A 4 -0.89 8.01 -13.66
C HIS A 4 -0.92 9.49 -13.23
N GLY A 5 -0.33 10.36 -14.06
CA GLY A 5 -0.41 11.83 -13.93
C GLY A 5 -1.74 12.38 -14.49
N ASN A 6 -2.00 13.68 -14.31
CA ASN A 6 -3.28 14.37 -14.58
C ASN A 6 -4.46 14.06 -13.60
N CYS A 7 -5.42 14.98 -13.52
CA CYS A 7 -6.50 15.08 -12.51
C CYS A 7 -7.74 14.19 -12.76
N VAL A 8 -7.77 13.35 -13.80
CA VAL A 8 -8.97 12.59 -14.18
C VAL A 8 -8.73 11.10 -13.94
N SER A 9 -9.27 10.55 -12.85
CA SER A 9 -9.18 9.11 -12.57
C SER A 9 -10.55 8.45 -12.43
N ILE A 10 -10.99 7.76 -13.48
CA ILE A 10 -11.96 6.67 -13.32
C ILE A 10 -11.13 5.42 -13.04
N GLY A 11 -10.98 5.07 -11.75
CA GLY A 11 -10.36 3.81 -11.31
C GLY A 11 -8.84 3.82 -11.08
N CYS A 12 -8.22 4.98 -10.90
CA CYS A 12 -6.75 5.13 -10.76
C CYS A 12 -6.33 6.02 -9.59
N TYR A 13 -5.10 5.86 -9.10
CA TYR A 13 -4.47 6.81 -8.18
C TYR A 13 -3.92 7.98 -8.99
N ALA A 14 -4.64 9.11 -8.99
CA ALA A 14 -4.17 10.36 -9.58
C ALA A 14 -3.18 11.00 -8.59
N MET A 15 -1.89 10.83 -8.85
CA MET A 15 -0.82 11.32 -7.97
C MET A 15 -0.29 12.70 -8.38
N THR A 16 -0.93 13.37 -9.35
CA THR A 16 -0.44 14.58 -10.03
C THR A 16 0.90 14.35 -10.74
N ASP A 17 1.34 15.31 -11.55
CA ASP A 17 2.52 15.12 -12.40
C ASP A 17 3.81 15.01 -11.57
N ALA A 18 3.98 15.84 -10.54
CA ALA A 18 5.13 15.74 -9.64
C ALA A 18 5.17 14.41 -8.87
N GLY A 19 4.01 13.96 -8.36
CA GLY A 19 3.95 12.72 -7.59
C GLY A 19 4.16 11.46 -8.45
N ILE A 20 3.72 11.48 -9.72
CA ILE A 20 3.95 10.35 -10.61
C ILE A 20 5.42 10.27 -11.06
N GLU A 21 6.08 11.41 -11.31
CA GLU A 21 7.51 11.44 -11.64
C GLU A 21 8.39 10.82 -10.54
N GLU A 22 8.11 11.11 -9.28
CA GLU A 22 8.83 10.50 -8.15
C GLU A 22 8.60 8.98 -8.11
N ILE A 23 7.36 8.54 -8.26
CA ILE A 23 7.02 7.11 -8.27
C ILE A 23 7.75 6.39 -9.41
N TYR A 24 7.71 6.91 -10.63
CA TYR A 24 8.40 6.30 -11.77
C TYR A 24 9.91 6.29 -11.59
N SER A 25 10.49 7.35 -11.00
CA SER A 25 11.94 7.41 -10.71
C SER A 25 12.36 6.32 -9.71
N LEU A 26 11.56 6.07 -8.67
CA LEU A 26 11.81 4.98 -7.72
C LEU A 26 11.65 3.61 -8.38
N CYS A 27 10.65 3.45 -9.25
CA CYS A 27 10.41 2.21 -9.99
C CYS A 27 11.58 1.91 -10.94
N ASP A 28 12.04 2.90 -11.68
CA ASP A 28 13.16 2.78 -12.61
C ASP A 28 14.44 2.40 -11.87
N ALA A 29 14.77 3.10 -10.79
CA ALA A 29 15.91 2.78 -9.95
C ALA A 29 15.84 1.34 -9.39
N ALA A 30 14.67 0.88 -8.94
CA ALA A 30 14.48 -0.49 -8.45
C ALA A 30 14.78 -1.54 -9.53
N LEU A 31 14.26 -1.33 -10.74
CA LEU A 31 14.46 -2.24 -11.88
C LEU A 31 15.92 -2.24 -12.36
N MET A 32 16.53 -1.05 -12.49
CA MET A 32 17.95 -0.91 -12.87
C MET A 32 18.90 -1.59 -11.87
N ASN A 33 18.53 -1.63 -10.59
CA ASN A 33 19.29 -2.30 -9.53
C ASN A 33 18.88 -3.78 -9.34
N GLY A 34 18.20 -4.38 -10.32
CA GLY A 34 17.99 -5.83 -10.38
C GLY A 34 16.76 -6.36 -9.65
N GLN A 35 15.88 -5.50 -9.11
CA GLN A 35 14.57 -5.98 -8.64
C GLN A 35 13.73 -6.39 -9.85
N ARG A 36 13.30 -7.66 -9.90
CA ARG A 36 12.44 -8.17 -11.00
C ARG A 36 11.02 -7.59 -10.98
N PHE A 37 10.58 -7.16 -9.80
CA PHE A 37 9.31 -6.50 -9.55
C PHE A 37 9.40 -5.76 -8.21
N PHE A 38 8.50 -4.81 -7.99
CA PHE A 38 8.29 -4.14 -6.71
C PHE A 38 6.82 -4.26 -6.30
N ARG A 39 6.57 -4.15 -4.99
CA ARG A 39 5.21 -4.24 -4.44
C ARG A 39 4.69 -2.85 -4.15
N VAL A 40 3.43 -2.62 -4.52
CA VAL A 40 2.72 -1.39 -4.19
C VAL A 40 1.64 -1.73 -3.17
N HIS A 41 1.71 -1.11 -2.00
CA HIS A 41 0.71 -1.26 -0.95
C HIS A 41 -0.03 0.07 -0.79
N ALA A 42 -1.36 0.02 -0.78
CA ALA A 42 -2.20 1.19 -0.59
C ALA A 42 -3.06 1.02 0.67
N PHE A 43 -3.02 2.02 1.53
CA PHE A 43 -3.74 2.05 2.79
C PHE A 43 -4.68 3.25 2.83
N PRO A 44 -5.83 3.16 3.53
CA PRO A 44 -6.81 4.26 3.57
C PRO A 44 -6.28 5.52 4.26
N PHE A 45 -5.30 5.36 5.15
CA PHE A 45 -4.60 6.40 5.89
C PHE A 45 -3.35 5.78 6.52
N ARG A 46 -2.46 6.61 7.09
CA ARG A 46 -1.37 6.10 7.95
C ARG A 46 -1.96 5.41 9.16
N MET A 47 -1.81 4.09 9.27
CA MET A 47 -2.58 3.26 10.22
C MET A 47 -2.03 3.29 11.66
N THR A 48 -1.69 4.48 12.16
CA THR A 48 -1.31 4.72 13.56
C THR A 48 -2.49 4.39 14.48
N GLU A 49 -2.20 4.08 15.74
CA GLU A 49 -3.23 3.81 16.74
C GLU A 49 -4.23 4.96 16.89
N ALA A 50 -3.73 6.20 16.87
CA ALA A 50 -4.56 7.40 16.90
C ALA A 50 -5.53 7.48 15.72
N ASN A 51 -5.07 7.18 14.50
CA ASN A 51 -5.94 7.20 13.31
C ASN A 51 -6.93 6.02 13.32
N MET A 52 -6.51 4.84 13.75
CA MET A 52 -7.40 3.70 13.91
C MET A 52 -8.51 3.98 14.93
N LYS A 53 -8.19 4.66 16.04
CA LYS A 53 -9.17 5.12 17.02
C LYS A 53 -10.11 6.18 16.44
N ARG A 54 -9.56 7.19 15.75
CA ARG A 54 -10.33 8.26 15.09
C ARG A 54 -11.37 7.70 14.12
N HIS A 55 -11.04 6.64 13.39
CA HIS A 55 -11.94 6.04 12.41
C HIS A 55 -12.66 4.77 12.93
N GLY A 56 -12.68 4.54 14.25
CA GLY A 56 -13.18 3.32 14.87
C GLY A 56 -14.66 3.00 14.62
N ALA A 57 -15.48 4.01 14.32
CA ALA A 57 -16.91 3.85 14.01
C ALA A 57 -17.20 3.53 12.52
N SER A 58 -16.17 3.37 11.70
CA SER A 58 -16.34 3.04 10.28
C SER A 58 -16.96 1.66 10.08
N LYS A 59 -17.84 1.55 9.07
CA LYS A 59 -18.38 0.25 8.61
C LYS A 59 -17.28 -0.70 8.12
N ARG A 60 -16.10 -0.18 7.77
CA ARG A 60 -14.94 -0.95 7.28
C ARG A 60 -13.86 -1.24 8.33
N ILE A 61 -14.17 -1.04 9.61
CA ILE A 61 -13.16 -1.10 10.68
C ILE A 61 -12.54 -2.50 10.82
N ASN A 62 -13.28 -3.57 10.53
CA ASN A 62 -12.78 -4.93 10.63
C ASN A 62 -11.76 -5.23 9.54
N GLU A 63 -12.02 -4.78 8.32
CA GLU A 63 -11.11 -4.85 7.18
C GLU A 63 -9.84 -4.05 7.45
N TRP A 64 -9.97 -2.86 8.03
CA TRP A 64 -8.82 -2.04 8.39
C TRP A 64 -7.99 -2.66 9.52
N LYS A 65 -8.62 -3.32 10.50
CA LYS A 65 -7.87 -4.07 11.54
C LYS A 65 -7.01 -5.19 10.91
N ASN A 66 -7.54 -5.91 9.93
CA ASN A 66 -6.78 -6.93 9.21
C ASN A 66 -5.66 -6.30 8.35
N LEU A 67 -5.94 -5.24 7.59
CA LEU A 67 -4.93 -4.49 6.83
C LEU A 67 -3.80 -3.93 7.70
N LYS A 68 -4.10 -3.51 8.94
CA LYS A 68 -3.10 -3.00 9.88
C LYS A 68 -1.98 -4.00 10.14
N GLY A 69 -2.27 -5.31 10.12
CA GLY A 69 -1.23 -6.34 10.29
C GLY A 69 -0.12 -6.24 9.24
N GLY A 70 -0.50 -6.05 7.97
CA GLY A 70 0.46 -5.84 6.89
C GLY A 70 1.18 -4.49 6.96
N TYR A 71 0.48 -3.44 7.41
CA TYR A 71 1.06 -2.13 7.65
C TYR A 71 2.15 -2.19 8.73
N ASP A 72 1.83 -2.76 9.90
CA ASP A 72 2.75 -2.87 11.03
C ASP A 72 3.95 -3.76 10.70
N TRP A 73 3.74 -4.81 9.89
CA TRP A 73 4.83 -5.65 9.39
C TRP A 73 5.85 -4.80 8.62
N PHE A 74 5.38 -4.01 7.65
CA PHE A 74 6.26 -3.13 6.88
C PHE A 74 6.92 -2.09 7.78
N GLU A 75 6.18 -1.47 8.69
CA GLU A 75 6.75 -0.46 9.59
C GLU A 75 7.86 -1.02 10.49
N LYS A 76 7.75 -2.27 10.92
CA LYS A 76 8.77 -2.94 11.74
C LYS A 76 9.96 -3.44 10.92
N ALA A 77 9.71 -4.11 9.80
CA ALA A 77 10.75 -4.81 9.03
C ALA A 77 11.37 -3.94 7.92
N LYS A 78 10.71 -2.84 7.55
CA LYS A 78 11.01 -2.00 6.37
C LYS A 78 11.09 -2.78 5.05
N ARG A 79 10.56 -4.01 5.04
CA ARG A 79 10.36 -4.87 3.87
C ARG A 79 8.90 -5.31 3.85
N PRO A 80 8.17 -5.08 2.75
CA PRO A 80 6.76 -5.43 2.67
C PRO A 80 6.58 -6.95 2.74
N PRO A 81 5.52 -7.47 3.38
CA PRO A 81 5.25 -8.91 3.42
C PRO A 81 4.75 -9.46 2.08
N ASN A 82 4.77 -10.79 1.97
CA ASN A 82 3.92 -11.53 1.05
C ASN A 82 2.46 -11.38 1.44
N VAL A 83 1.59 -11.09 0.46
CA VAL A 83 0.15 -10.86 0.70
C VAL A 83 -0.66 -11.77 -0.21
N THR A 84 -1.55 -12.56 0.39
CA THR A 84 -2.58 -13.32 -0.33
C THR A 84 -3.95 -13.02 0.29
N VAL A 85 -5.02 -13.37 -0.41
CA VAL A 85 -6.41 -13.18 0.07
C VAL A 85 -7.09 -14.53 0.19
N SER A 86 -7.65 -14.81 1.37
CA SER A 86 -8.47 -16.00 1.61
C SER A 86 -9.62 -15.64 2.54
N GLY A 87 -10.84 -16.09 2.23
CA GLY A 87 -12.01 -15.85 3.09
C GLY A 87 -12.28 -14.37 3.39
N LYS A 88 -12.01 -13.46 2.44
CA LYS A 88 -12.10 -11.99 2.60
C LYS A 88 -11.11 -11.39 3.61
N GLN A 89 -10.07 -12.13 3.98
CA GLN A 89 -8.97 -11.66 4.83
C GLN A 89 -7.68 -11.61 4.03
N TYR A 90 -6.86 -10.61 4.30
CA TYR A 90 -5.47 -10.55 3.90
C TYR A 90 -4.64 -11.43 4.82
N LEU A 91 -3.86 -12.33 4.21
CA LEU A 91 -2.89 -13.18 4.88
C LEU A 91 -1.49 -12.63 4.59
N PHE A 92 -0.67 -12.53 5.63
CA PHE A 92 0.67 -11.97 5.55
C PHE A 92 1.71 -13.06 5.85
N SER A 93 2.72 -13.17 5.00
CA SER A 93 3.87 -14.06 5.23
C SER A 93 5.18 -13.34 4.92
N LYS A 94 6.30 -13.96 5.32
CA LYS A 94 7.63 -13.40 5.06
C LYS A 94 7.87 -13.32 3.55
N THR A 95 8.55 -12.26 3.15
CA THR A 95 9.02 -12.09 1.77
C THR A 95 10.34 -12.82 1.64
N ASP A 96 10.38 -13.80 0.74
CA ASP A 96 11.59 -14.51 0.31
C ASP A 96 12.56 -13.53 -0.36
#